data_AF-A0A9D8J0V8-F1
#
_entry.id   AF-A0A9D8J0V8-F1
#
_cell.length_a   1.000
_cell.length_b   1.000
_cell.length_c   1.000
_cell.angle_alpha   90.00
_cell.angle_beta   90.00
_cell.angle_gamma   90.00
#
_symmetry.space_group_name_H-M   'P 1'
#
loop_
_entity.id
_entity.type
_entity.pdbx_description
1 polymer ?
#
loop_
_entity_poly.entity_id
_entity_poly.type
_entity_poly.pdbx_seq_one_letter_code
_entity_poly.pdbx_strand_id
1 'polypeptide(L)' 'IEGGARYLSDLIDMFPSDLRLVIAAYNAGENAVKRHGNKVPPIAETRDYVVRVLDYYNRMD' A
#
# COMPACT_ATOMS: atom_id res chain seq x y z
N ILE A 1 -17.07 11.57 -0.22
CA ILE A 1 -16.70 10.27 0.39
C ILE A 1 -16.10 9.30 -0.66
N GLU A 2 -16.28 9.54 -1.97
CA GLU A 2 -15.83 8.62 -3.04
C GLU A 2 -14.32 8.61 -3.33
N GLY A 3 -13.57 9.66 -2.98
CA GLY A 3 -12.16 9.79 -3.37
C GLY A 3 -11.23 8.73 -2.78
N GLY A 4 -11.48 8.26 -1.55
CA GLY A 4 -10.64 7.26 -0.89
C GLY A 4 -10.79 5.85 -1.50
N ALA A 5 -12.02 5.46 -1.84
CA ALA A 5 -12.29 4.17 -2.48
C ALA A 5 -11.78 4.16 -3.93
N ARG A 6 -11.96 5.27 -4.66
CA ARG A 6 -11.43 5.39 -6.02
C ARG A 6 -9.91 5.34 -6.04
N TYR A 7 -9.25 6.09 -5.17
CA TYR A 7 -7.79 6.08 -5.08
C TYR A 7 -7.25 4.70 -4.74
N LEU A 8 -7.87 3.99 -3.79
CA LEU A 8 -7.47 2.62 -3.48
C LEU A 8 -7.64 1.68 -4.69
N SER A 9 -8.73 1.80 -5.46
CA SER A 9 -8.91 1.04 -6.70
C SER A 9 -7.79 1.33 -7.70
N ASP A 10 -7.44 2.60 -7.91
CA ASP A 10 -6.37 2.98 -8.82
C ASP A 10 -5.00 2.41 -8.35
N LEU A 11 -4.78 2.30 -7.03
CA LEU A 11 -3.58 1.67 -6.47
C LEU A 11 -3.56 0.14 -6.65
N ILE A 12 -4.71 -0.52 -6.55
CA ILE A 12 -4.83 -1.96 -6.83
C ILE A 12 -4.47 -2.24 -8.29
N ASP A 13 -5.00 -1.45 -9.22
CA ASP A 13 -4.69 -1.58 -10.65
C ASP A 13 -3.20 -1.31 -10.94
N MET A 14 -2.57 -0.43 -10.16
CA MET A 14 -1.16 -0.08 -10.29
C MET A 14 -0.21 -1.15 -9.72
N PHE A 15 -0.64 -1.90 -8.71
CA PHE A 15 0.14 -2.94 -8.05
C PHE A 15 -0.66 -4.26 -7.91
N PRO A 16 -1.12 -4.86 -9.02
CA PRO A 16 -2.17 -5.88 -9.04
C PRO A 16 -1.79 -7.22 -8.39
N SER A 17 -0.51 -7.44 -8.09
CA SER A 17 0.01 -8.70 -7.56
C SER A 17 0.73 -8.56 -6.22
N ASP A 18 0.76 -7.36 -5.64
CA ASP A 18 1.41 -7.13 -4.35
C ASP A 18 0.60 -6.17 -3.48
N LEU A 19 -0.28 -6.76 -2.67
CA LEU A 19 -1.10 -6.03 -1.70
C LEU A 19 -0.24 -5.16 -0.76
N ARG A 20 1.01 -5.56 -0.49
CA ARG A 20 1.93 -4.79 0.35
C ARG A 20 2.31 -3.47 -0.32
N LEU A 21 2.45 -3.46 -1.66
CA LEU A 21 2.73 -2.24 -2.42
C LEU A 21 1.49 -1.34 -2.52
N VAL A 22 0.29 -1.92 -2.63
CA VAL A 22 -0.97 -1.17 -2.55
C VAL A 22 -1.06 -0.44 -1.21
N ILE A 23 -0.84 -1.16 -0.09
CA ILE A 23 -0.88 -0.59 1.27
C ILE A 23 0.22 0.46 1.47
N ALA A 24 1.44 0.19 0.98
CA ALA A 24 2.55 1.13 1.07
C ALA A 24 2.28 2.41 0.27
N ALA A 25 1.72 2.29 -0.93
CA ALA A 25 1.37 3.43 -1.78
C ALA A 25 0.22 4.25 -1.18
N TYR A 26 -0.74 3.61 -0.52
CA TYR A 26 -1.82 4.32 0.17
C TYR A 26 -1.29 5.18 1.34
N ASN A 27 -0.26 4.71 2.06
CA ASN A 27 0.34 5.45 3.17
C ASN A 27 1.40 6.48 2.73
N ALA A 28 2.32 6.11 1.83
CA ALA A 28 3.48 6.92 1.46
C ALA A 28 3.36 7.61 0.09
N GLY A 29 2.28 7.36 -0.64
CA GLY A 29 2.11 7.75 -2.04
C GLY A 29 2.77 6.78 -3.02
N GLU A 30 2.11 6.52 -4.15
CA GLU A 30 2.60 5.61 -5.19
C GLU A 30 3.93 6.05 -5.81
N ASN A 31 4.17 7.37 -5.85
CA ASN A 31 5.44 7.90 -6.35
C ASN A 31 6.61 7.51 -5.45
N ALA A 32 6.42 7.38 -4.13
CA ALA A 32 7.47 6.89 -3.25
C ALA A 32 7.80 5.43 -3.56
N VAL A 33 6.78 4.57 -3.73
CA VAL A 33 6.97 3.16 -4.10
C VAL A 33 7.68 3.01 -5.45
N LYS A 34 7.26 3.78 -6.46
CA LYS A 34 7.88 3.78 -7.80
C LYS A 34 9.34 4.21 -7.78
N ARG A 35 9.67 5.30 -7.08
CA ARG A 35 11.07 5.79 -6.95
C ARG A 35 11.99 4.76 -6.29
N HIS A 36 11.45 3.87 -5.47
CA HIS A 36 12.21 2.78 -4.82
C HIS A 36 12.16 1.47 -5.62
N GLY A 37 11.80 1.52 -6.91
CA GLY A 37 11.81 0.35 -7.79
C GLY A 37 10.69 -0.63 -7.50
N ASN A 38 9.48 -0.13 -7.21
CA ASN A 38 8.30 -0.90 -6.82
C ASN A 38 8.56 -1.76 -5.58
N LYS A 39 9.11 -1.12 -4.54
CA LYS A 39 9.35 -1.73 -3.23
C LYS A 39 8.76 -0.85 -2.14
N VAL A 40 8.46 -1.46 -0.99
CA VAL A 40 8.09 -0.72 0.21
C VAL A 40 9.24 0.25 0.56
N PRO A 41 9.01 1.57 0.60
CA PRO A 41 10.06 2.54 0.82
C PRO A 41 10.69 2.34 2.21
N PRO A 42 11.94 2.77 2.42
CA PRO A 42 12.62 2.70 3.72
C PRO A 42 12.12 3.78 4.71
N ILE A 43 10.80 3.95 4.78
CA ILE A 43 10.12 4.84 5.72
C ILE A 43 9.60 3.97 6.86
N ALA A 44 10.05 4.23 8.09
CA ALA A 44 9.70 3.41 9.24
C ALA A 44 8.18 3.29 9.43
N GLU A 45 7.48 4.42 9.41
CA GLU A 45 6.02 4.47 9.51
C GLU A 45 5.32 3.61 8.45
N THR A 46 5.76 3.70 7.18
CA THR A 46 5.16 2.93 6.09
C THR A 46 5.38 1.43 6.25
N ARG A 47 6.57 1.02 6.70
CA ARG A 47 6.85 -0.40 6.98
C ARG A 47 5.96 -0.93 8.10
N ASP A 48 5.82 -0.15 9.18
CA ASP A 48 4.97 -0.52 10.31
C ASP A 48 3.49 -0.55 9.91
N TYR A 49 3.06 0.38 9.07
CA TYR A 49 1.70 0.43 8.53
C TYR A 49 1.39 -0.80 7.68
N VAL A 50 2.30 -1.17 6.78
CA VAL A 50 2.16 -2.37 5.93
C VAL A 50 2.04 -3.63 6.79
N VAL A 51 2.92 -3.82 7.77
CA VAL A 51 2.88 -4.98 8.66
C VAL A 51 1.55 -5.06 9.40
N ARG A 52 1.09 -3.94 9.97
CA ARG A 52 -0.14 -3.88 10.77
C ARG A 52 -1.38 -4.22 9.93
N VAL A 53 -1.51 -3.65 8.73
CA VAL A 53 -2.69 -3.88 7.88
C VAL A 53 -2.72 -5.32 7.37
N LEU A 54 -1.58 -5.91 7.02
CA LEU A 54 -1.52 -7.32 6.60
C LEU A 54 -1.83 -8.27 7.75
N ASP A 55 -1.38 -7.97 8.97
CA ASP A 55 -1.75 -8.75 10.15
C ASP A 55 -3.27 -8.71 10.41
N TYR A 56 -3.90 -7.54 10.24
CA TYR A 56 -5.37 -7.46 10.30
C TYR A 56 -6.05 -8.26 9.19
N TYR A 57 -5.58 -8.15 7.95
CA TYR A 57 -6.13 -8.87 6.81
C TYR A 57 -6.06 -10.39 7.02
N ASN A 58 -4.89 -10.91 7.41
CA ASN A 58 -4.68 -12.34 7.65
C ASN A 58 -5.50 -12.92 8.82
N ARG A 59 -6.02 -12.07 9.72
CA ARG A 59 -6.88 -12.50 10.84
C ARG A 59 -8.36 -12.52 10.48
N MET A 60 -8.73 -11.92 9.34
CA MET A 60 -10.11 -11.89 8.84
C MET A 60 -10.41 -13.01 7.83
N ASP A 61 -9.36 -13.65 7.30
CA ASP A 61 -9.42 -14.86 6.48
C ASP A 61 -9.37 -16.14 7.35
#